data_AF-A0A2V9JN83-F1
#
_entry.id   AF-A0A2V9JN83-F1
#
_cell.length_a   1.000
_cell.length_b   1.000
_cell.length_c   1.000
_cell.angle_alpha   90.00
_cell.angle_beta   90.00
_cell.angle_gamma   90.00
#
_symmetry.space_group_name_H-M   'P 1'
#
loop_
_entity.id
_entity.type
_entity.pdbx_description
1 polymer ?
#
loop_
_entity_poly.entity_id
_entity_poly.type
_entity_poly.pdbx_seq_one_letter_code
_entity_poly.pdbx_strand_id
1 'polypeptide(L)'
;MKFSDLRECYQLGRRVLVLEREKFPRYHIGESLLPFTYYPLERLGLVERMRQSAFVKKYSVQFVSPSGKTSQPFYFFSRYGMDVAQTWQV
;
A
#
# COMPACT_ATOMS: atom_id res chain seq x y z
N MET A 1 -4.91 -21.47 2.10
CA MET A 1 -3.58 -21.48 1.45
C MET A 1 -2.83 -20.24 1.92
N LYS A 2 -1.80 -20.36 2.76
CA LYS A 2 -1.04 -19.20 3.28
C LYS A 2 0.03 -18.82 2.25
N PHE A 3 -0.06 -17.64 1.65
CA PHE A 3 1.06 -17.08 0.90
C PHE A 3 2.12 -16.60 1.90
N SER A 4 3.22 -17.34 2.02
CA SER A 4 4.38 -16.94 2.81
C SER A 4 5.15 -15.82 2.08
N ASP A 5 5.51 -14.77 2.80
CA ASP A 5 6.32 -13.66 2.27
C ASP A 5 7.79 -14.10 2.09
N LEU A 6 8.49 -13.55 1.10
CA LEU A 6 9.93 -13.79 0.89
C LEU A 6 10.75 -13.47 2.14
N ARG A 7 10.39 -12.40 2.86
CA ARG A 7 11.05 -12.03 4.12
C ARG A 7 10.85 -13.10 5.20
N GLU A 8 9.68 -13.70 5.27
CA GLU A 8 9.36 -14.78 6.20
C GLU A 8 10.17 -16.04 5.87
N CYS A 9 10.24 -16.41 4.60
CA CYS A 9 11.11 -17.52 4.16
C CYS A 9 12.58 -17.29 4.52
N TYR A 10 13.08 -16.07 4.32
CA TYR A 10 14.44 -15.70 4.72
C TYR A 10 14.65 -15.78 6.25
N GLN A 11 13.72 -15.26 7.04
CA GLN A 11 13.77 -15.33 8.51
C GLN A 11 13.74 -16.77 9.05
N LEU A 12 13.09 -17.69 8.33
CA LEU A 12 13.08 -19.13 8.63
C LEU A 12 14.37 -19.86 8.18
N GLY A 13 15.42 -19.14 7.77
CA GLY A 13 16.70 -19.72 7.35
C GLY A 13 16.65 -20.41 5.99
N ARG A 14 15.62 -20.14 5.17
CA ARG A 14 15.52 -20.72 3.83
C ARG A 14 16.39 -19.93 2.86
N ARG A 15 16.97 -20.63 1.88
CA ARG A 15 17.62 -19.98 0.74
C ARG A 15 16.55 -19.50 -0.24
N VAL A 16 16.47 -18.19 -0.44
CA VAL A 16 15.47 -17.54 -1.29
C VAL A 16 16.17 -16.78 -2.40
N LEU A 17 15.71 -16.95 -3.65
CA LEU A 17 16.19 -16.22 -4.82
C LEU A 17 15.01 -15.47 -5.45
N VAL A 18 15.21 -14.18 -5.77
CA VAL A 18 14.24 -13.36 -6.49
C VAL A 18 14.78 -13.09 -7.89
N LEU A 19 14.02 -13.44 -8.92
CA LEU A 19 14.34 -13.17 -10.32
C LEU A 19 13.33 -12.14 -10.86
N GLU A 20 13.82 -10.96 -11.23
CA GLU A 20 13.04 -9.91 -11.86
C GLU A 20 13.61 -9.68 -13.28
N ARG A 21 12.71 -9.59 -14.26
CA ARG A 21 13.05 -9.47 -15.67
C ARG A 21 13.54 -8.05 -16.00
N GLU A 22 12.96 -7.05 -15.36
CA GLU A 22 13.18 -5.64 -15.68
C GLU A 22 14.17 -4.95 -14.73
N LYS A 23 14.81 -3.88 -15.19
CA LYS A 23 15.71 -3.06 -14.36
C LYS A 23 14.91 -1.99 -13.62
N PHE A 24 15.19 -1.79 -12.33
CA PHE A 24 14.61 -0.71 -11.55
C PHE A 24 15.42 0.60 -11.67
N PRO A 25 14.77 1.79 -11.59
CA PRO A 25 13.32 1.99 -11.52
C PRO A 25 12.65 1.74 -12.88
N ARG A 26 11.38 1.31 -12.84
CA ARG A 26 10.57 1.07 -14.04
C ARG A 26 9.17 1.64 -13.86
N TYR A 27 8.53 1.99 -14.98
CA TYR A 27 7.15 2.41 -14.99
C TYR A 27 6.23 1.23 -14.62
N HIS A 28 5.21 1.51 -13.79
CA HIS A 28 4.19 0.53 -13.43
C HIS A 28 2.89 1.24 -13.05
N ILE A 29 1.75 0.75 -13.56
CA ILE A 29 0.42 1.22 -13.17
C ILE A 29 0.01 0.53 -11.87
N GLY A 30 -0.65 1.26 -10.97
CA GLY A 30 -1.07 0.74 -9.65
C GLY A 30 -0.76 1.69 -8.50
N GLU A 31 -0.88 2.99 -8.76
CA GLU A 31 -0.42 4.08 -7.90
C GLU A 31 -1.32 4.28 -6.67
N SER A 32 -2.60 3.93 -6.77
CA SER A 32 -3.57 4.23 -5.71
C SER A 32 -3.69 3.10 -4.69
N LEU A 33 -2.95 3.23 -3.59
CA LEU A 33 -2.98 2.22 -2.52
C LEU A 33 -4.28 2.29 -1.69
N LEU A 34 -4.58 1.17 -1.03
CA LEU A 34 -5.70 1.01 -0.10
C LEU A 34 -5.19 0.92 1.35
N PRO A 35 -6.00 1.22 2.37
CA PRO A 35 -5.58 1.15 3.78
C PRO A 35 -4.84 -0.14 4.16
N PHE A 36 -5.31 -1.30 3.67
CA PHE A 36 -4.75 -2.59 4.06
C PHE A 36 -3.41 -2.94 3.39
N THR A 37 -2.89 -2.10 2.48
CA THR A 37 -1.49 -2.21 2.06
C THR A 37 -0.52 -1.87 3.21
N TYR A 38 -1.01 -1.27 4.29
CA TYR A 38 -0.26 -1.04 5.51
C TYR A 38 0.40 -2.32 6.06
N TYR A 39 -0.34 -3.43 6.20
CA TYR A 39 0.20 -4.64 6.84
C TYR A 39 1.35 -5.30 6.07
N PRO A 40 1.29 -5.47 4.72
CA PRO A 40 2.47 -5.88 3.96
C PRO A 40 3.66 -4.93 4.11
N LEU A 41 3.44 -3.61 4.07
CA LEU A 41 4.51 -2.62 4.24
C LEU A 41 5.13 -2.68 5.65
N GLU A 42 4.31 -2.92 6.67
CA GLU A 42 4.75 -3.08 8.07
C GLU A 42 5.62 -4.33 8.23
N ARG A 43 5.16 -5.47 7.69
CA ARG A 43 5.96 -6.71 7.67
C ARG A 43 7.31 -6.52 6.95
N LEU A 44 7.33 -5.72 5.89
CA LEU A 44 8.54 -5.38 5.15
C LEU A 44 9.36 -4.27 5.82
N GLY A 45 8.91 -3.68 6.93
CA GLY A 45 9.60 -2.59 7.62
C GLY A 45 9.70 -1.29 6.80
N LEU A 46 8.76 -1.07 5.88
CA LEU A 46 8.76 0.05 4.94
C LEU A 46 7.87 1.22 5.36
N VAL A 47 7.00 1.05 6.36
CA VAL A 47 6.03 2.07 6.79
C VAL A 47 6.70 3.41 7.09
N GLU A 48 7.79 3.43 7.84
CA GLU A 48 8.45 4.69 8.20
C GLU A 48 9.03 5.41 6.97
N ARG A 49 9.60 4.66 6.02
CA ARG A 49 10.08 5.21 4.75
C ARG A 49 8.93 5.79 3.93
N MET A 50 7.77 5.14 3.93
CA MET A 50 6.57 5.65 3.26
C MET A 50 6.05 6.94 3.92
N ARG A 51 6.07 7.04 5.25
CA ARG A 51 5.68 8.26 5.99
C ARG A 51 6.57 9.46 5.67
N GLN A 52 7.86 9.21 5.43
CA GLN A 52 8.87 10.22 5.10
C GLN A 52 8.96 10.51 3.59
N SER A 53 8.30 9.71 2.75
CA SER A 53 8.33 9.87 1.30
C SER A 53 7.57 11.12 0.82
N ALA A 54 7.83 11.53 -0.42
CA ALA A 54 7.09 12.60 -1.10
C ALA A 54 5.75 12.12 -1.69
N PHE A 55 5.38 10.85 -1.53
CA PHE A 55 4.13 10.32 -2.06
C PHE A 55 2.92 10.99 -1.39
N VAL A 56 1.85 11.20 -2.16
CA VAL A 56 0.69 11.93 -1.68
C VAL A 56 -0.03 11.09 -0.61
N LYS A 57 -0.27 11.68 0.56
CA LYS A 57 -1.04 11.05 1.63
C LYS A 57 -2.52 11.03 1.26
N LYS A 58 -3.07 9.82 1.18
CA LYS A 58 -4.46 9.53 0.83
C LYS A 58 -5.24 9.13 2.07
N TYR A 59 -6.28 9.90 2.37
CA TYR A 59 -7.10 9.73 3.59
C TYR A 59 -8.53 9.25 3.31
N SER A 60 -8.95 9.32 2.04
CA SER A 60 -10.32 9.02 1.64
C SER A 60 -10.41 8.62 0.17
N VAL A 61 -11.63 8.27 -0.24
CA VAL A 61 -12.04 8.16 -1.64
C VAL A 61 -13.38 8.88 -1.82
N GLN A 62 -13.59 9.45 -3.00
CA GLN A 62 -14.86 10.01 -3.42
C GLN A 62 -15.27 9.40 -4.75
N PHE A 63 -16.58 9.25 -4.94
CA PHE A 63 -17.15 8.75 -6.17
C PHE A 63 -17.97 9.87 -6.81
N VAL A 64 -17.83 10.03 -8.12
CA VAL A 64 -18.63 10.98 -8.90
C VAL A 64 -19.57 10.16 -9.78
N SER A 65 -20.87 10.40 -9.65
CA SER A 65 -21.86 9.74 -10.50
C SER A 65 -21.77 10.24 -11.94
N PRO A 66 -22.35 9.53 -12.93
CA PRO A 66 -22.44 10.02 -14.31
C PRO A 66 -23.16 11.37 -14.45
N SER A 67 -24.04 11.70 -13.50
CA SER A 67 -24.69 13.02 -13.43
C SER A 67 -23.82 14.14 -12.85
N GLY A 68 -22.58 13.85 -12.49
CA GLY A 68 -21.65 14.81 -11.88
C GLY A 68 -21.82 15.02 -10.38
N LYS A 69 -22.72 14.27 -9.72
CA LYS A 69 -22.91 14.38 -8.26
C LYS A 69 -21.82 13.62 -7.51
N THR A 70 -21.09 14.32 -6.66
CA THR A 70 -20.04 13.73 -5.81
C THR A 70 -20.63 13.11 -4.54
N SER A 71 -20.13 11.95 -4.14
CA SER A 71 -20.42 11.35 -2.84
C SER A 71 -19.82 12.18 -1.70
N GLN A 72 -20.33 12.00 -0.48
CA GLN A 72 -19.54 12.40 0.68
C GLN A 72 -18.19 11.65 0.67
N PRO A 73 -17.08 12.27 1.10
CA PRO A 73 -15.80 11.58 1.18
C PRO A 73 -15.90 10.40 2.15
N PHE A 74 -15.51 9.22 1.66
CA PHE A 74 -15.36 8.04 2.50
C PHE A 74 -13.99 8.10 3.17
N TYR A 75 -13.94 8.69 4.37
CA TYR A 75 -12.71 8.80 5.15
C TYR A 75 -12.36 7.48 5.83
N PHE A 76 -11.14 7.00 5.64
CA PHE A 76 -10.71 5.71 6.18
C PHE A 76 -10.62 5.69 7.71
N PHE A 77 -10.32 6.83 8.34
CA PHE A 77 -10.26 6.96 9.80
C PHE A 77 -11.61 6.77 10.50
N SER A 78 -12.72 6.79 9.75
CA SER A 78 -14.05 6.46 10.29
C SER A 78 -14.21 4.97 10.62
N ARG A 79 -13.36 4.11 10.04
CA ARG A 79 -13.49 2.64 10.11
C ARG A 79 -12.23 1.94 10.58
N TYR A 80 -11.07 2.56 10.46
CA TYR A 80 -9.77 1.96 10.79
C TYR A 80 -8.98 2.83 11.77
N GLY A 81 -8.08 2.21 12.53
CA GLY A 81 -7.13 2.92 13.40
C GLY A 81 -6.21 3.85 12.62
N MET A 82 -5.69 4.89 13.29
CA MET A 82 -4.97 6.00 12.64
C MET A 82 -3.75 5.57 11.83
N ASP A 83 -3.07 4.48 12.24
CA ASP A 83 -1.91 3.97 11.52
C ASP A 83 -2.27 3.35 10.15
N VAL A 84 -3.44 2.72 10.06
CA VAL A 84 -3.93 2.03 8.85
C VAL A 84 -4.76 2.97 7.98
N ALA A 85 -5.41 3.95 8.60
CA ALA A 85 -6.33 4.87 7.94
C ALA A 85 -5.67 5.85 6.97
N GLN A 86 -4.35 6.05 7.04
CA GLN A 86 -3.61 6.84 6.05
C GLN A 86 -2.86 5.90 5.09
N THR A 87 -3.11 6.04 3.79
CA THR A 87 -2.40 5.30 2.74
C THR A 87 -1.79 6.27 1.73
N TRP A 88 -1.18 5.78 0.65
CA TRP A 88 -0.42 6.61 -0.29
C TRP A 88 -0.92 6.50 -1.72
N GLN A 89 -0.75 7.58 -2.48
CA GLN A 89 -0.73 7.56 -3.94
C GLN A 89 0.74 7.65 -4.36
N VAL A 90 1.25 6.59 -5.00
CA VAL A 90 2.68 6.42 -5.33
C VAL A 90 3.02 6.72 -6.78
#